data_AF-A0AAW4PU78-F1
#
_entry.id   AF-A0AAW4PU78-F1
#
_cell.length_a   1.000
_cell.length_b   1.000
_cell.length_c   1.000
_cell.angle_alpha   90.00
_cell.angle_beta   90.00
_cell.angle_gamma   90.00
#
_symmetry.space_group_name_H-M   'P 1'
#
loop_
_entity.id
_entity.type
_entity.pdbx_description
1 polymer ?
#
loop_
_entity_poly.entity_id
_entity_poly.type
_entity_poly.pdbx_seq_one_letter_code
_entity_poly.pdbx_strand_id
1 'polypeptide(L)'
;MEFNQVNTYFSVLESMASGNRSRNEIAQGAGIESTNTSYYFDRMETFQIIEKHHPALADAASSKRTRYQIRDPVFRFYFRYLYGREGQYELYGENAYADLIEPELPDFVSETFESLCHQAVPALYADYQLTQVPSQWWYKGREVDVVAPTDESTLIAGEAKFTNTPLGYDVLADLEDDVSHIDWTPTGGSEPTYEFALFSRSGFKRSVEEAADERDDIRLFDLSDIVAVLESSDQ
;
A
#
# COMPACT_ATOMS: atom_id res chain seq x y z
N MET A 1 28.02 23.82 -0.35
CA MET A 1 26.56 24.09 -0.32
C MET A 1 25.78 23.09 -1.14
N GLU A 2 26.17 22.77 -2.38
CA GLU A 2 25.47 21.75 -3.20
C GLU A 2 25.54 20.31 -2.62
N PHE A 3 26.71 19.85 -2.16
CA PHE A 3 26.85 18.51 -1.55
C PHE A 3 25.96 18.27 -0.31
N ASN A 4 25.71 19.30 0.50
CA ASN A 4 24.82 19.19 1.67
C ASN A 4 23.35 19.05 1.26
N GLN A 5 22.96 19.58 0.10
CA GLN A 5 21.60 19.41 -0.41
C GLN A 5 21.39 17.99 -0.91
N VAL A 6 22.38 17.40 -1.60
CA VAL A 6 22.32 16.00 -2.06
C VAL A 6 22.16 15.03 -0.89
N ASN A 7 22.96 15.21 0.17
CA ASN A 7 22.84 14.37 1.37
C ASN A 7 21.44 14.48 2.01
N THR A 8 20.87 15.68 2.04
CA THR A 8 19.51 15.88 2.56
C THR A 8 18.45 15.12 1.76
N TYR A 9 18.52 15.16 0.42
CA TYR A 9 17.60 14.37 -0.43
C TYR A 9 17.73 12.86 -0.14
N PHE A 10 18.96 12.36 0.01
CA PHE A 10 19.21 10.95 0.28
C PHE A 10 18.70 10.53 1.66
N SER A 11 18.88 11.37 2.69
CA SER A 11 18.31 11.13 4.02
C SER A 11 16.78 11.12 4.02
N VAL A 12 16.12 11.95 3.19
CA VAL A 12 14.67 11.86 3.00
C VAL A 12 14.28 10.50 2.41
N LEU A 13 14.94 10.08 1.34
CA LEU A 13 14.65 8.81 0.67
C LEU A 13 14.94 7.60 1.57
N GLU A 14 16.03 7.62 2.35
CA GLU A 14 16.34 6.60 3.35
C GLU A 14 15.28 6.54 4.46
N SER A 15 14.83 7.69 4.95
CA SER A 15 13.76 7.79 5.95
C SER A 15 12.44 7.22 5.41
N MET A 16 12.09 7.51 4.16
CA MET A 16 10.91 6.95 3.49
C MET A 16 11.03 5.44 3.26
N ALA A 17 12.19 4.98 2.77
CA ALA A 17 12.48 3.57 2.53
C ALA A 17 12.46 2.72 3.83
N SER A 18 12.63 3.37 4.98
CA SER A 18 12.49 2.78 6.32
C SER A 18 11.05 2.73 6.84
N GLY A 19 10.06 3.17 6.05
CA GLY A 19 8.64 3.07 6.36
C GLY A 19 7.98 4.36 6.86
N ASN A 20 8.69 5.48 6.95
CA ASN A 20 8.08 6.76 7.29
C ASN A 20 7.23 7.27 6.12
N ARG A 21 5.95 7.53 6.35
CA ARG A 21 5.00 7.90 5.29
C ARG A 21 4.49 9.33 5.40
N SER A 22 4.36 9.91 6.59
CA SER A 22 3.96 11.32 6.73
C SER A 22 5.15 12.27 6.60
N ARG A 23 4.91 13.50 6.12
CA ARG A 23 5.96 14.52 5.99
C ARG A 23 6.74 14.73 7.31
N ASN A 24 6.05 14.68 8.45
CA ASN A 24 6.66 14.90 9.75
C ASN A 24 7.56 13.74 10.17
N GLU A 25 7.08 12.49 10.05
CA GLU A 25 7.88 11.30 10.32
C GLU A 25 9.12 11.26 9.42
N ILE A 26 8.94 11.55 8.13
CA ILE A 26 10.02 11.54 7.16
C ILE A 26 11.08 12.59 7.50
N ALA A 27 10.66 13.84 7.76
CA ALA A 27 11.57 14.92 8.13
C ALA A 27 12.33 14.63 9.43
N GLN A 28 11.65 14.07 10.43
CA GLN A 28 12.26 13.67 11.69
C GLN A 28 13.28 12.54 11.49
N GLY A 29 12.93 11.50 10.74
CA GLY A 29 13.84 10.40 10.42
C GLY A 29 15.04 10.84 9.58
N ALA A 30 14.86 11.86 8.73
CA ALA A 30 15.93 12.44 7.92
C ALA A 30 16.77 13.50 8.66
N GLY A 31 16.41 13.87 9.90
CA GLY A 31 17.11 14.89 10.68
C GLY A 31 17.01 16.31 10.11
N ILE A 32 15.92 16.64 9.41
CA ILE A 32 15.73 17.93 8.73
C ILE A 32 14.86 18.85 9.58
N GLU A 33 15.30 20.09 9.77
CA GLU A 33 14.46 21.12 10.39
C GLU A 33 13.24 21.45 9.52
N SER A 34 12.08 21.63 10.16
CA SER A 34 10.78 21.79 9.50
C SER A 34 10.70 22.94 8.48
N THR A 35 11.53 23.98 8.64
CA THR A 35 11.57 25.18 7.80
C THR A 35 12.00 24.91 6.36
N ASN A 36 12.78 23.85 6.10
CA ASN A 36 13.26 23.51 4.76
C ASN A 36 12.56 22.30 4.14
N THR A 37 11.65 21.64 4.86
CA THR A 37 11.06 20.36 4.43
C THR A 37 10.28 20.49 3.12
N SER A 38 9.45 21.54 2.95
CA SER A 38 8.65 21.72 1.74
C SER A 38 9.51 21.83 0.47
N TYR A 39 10.64 22.54 0.54
CA TYR A 39 11.55 22.71 -0.60
C TYR A 39 12.04 21.37 -1.16
N TYR A 40 12.48 20.45 -0.29
CA TYR A 40 13.00 19.15 -0.70
C TYR A 40 11.90 18.25 -1.27
N PHE A 41 10.74 18.20 -0.62
CA PHE A 41 9.61 17.41 -1.08
C PHE A 41 9.09 17.91 -2.44
N ASP A 42 8.86 19.21 -2.58
CA ASP A 42 8.35 19.80 -3.83
C ASP A 42 9.32 19.53 -5.01
N ARG A 43 10.64 19.57 -4.76
CA ARG A 43 11.67 19.20 -5.75
C ARG A 43 11.62 17.71 -6.12
N MET A 44 11.56 16.81 -5.14
CA MET A 44 11.49 15.37 -5.41
C MET A 44 10.20 14.95 -6.10
N GLU A 45 9.08 15.62 -5.78
CA GLU A 45 7.81 15.46 -6.48
C GLU A 45 7.90 15.97 -7.93
N THR A 46 8.50 17.14 -8.13
CA THR A 46 8.74 17.71 -9.47
C THR A 46 9.58 16.78 -10.34
N PHE A 47 10.58 16.13 -9.76
CA PHE A 47 11.42 15.14 -10.43
C PHE A 47 10.80 13.74 -10.49
N GLN A 48 9.57 13.56 -9.99
CA GLN A 48 8.87 12.28 -9.97
C GLN A 48 9.69 11.17 -9.31
N ILE A 49 10.43 11.50 -8.25
CA ILE A 49 11.14 10.53 -7.40
C ILE A 49 10.19 10.03 -6.31
N ILE A 50 9.39 10.96 -5.76
CA ILE A 50 8.36 10.65 -4.76
C ILE A 50 6.99 11.09 -5.27
N GLU A 51 5.95 10.54 -4.65
CA GLU A 51 4.57 10.95 -4.89
C GLU A 51 3.79 11.09 -3.59
N LYS A 52 2.66 11.81 -3.71
CA LYS A 52 1.69 12.02 -2.64
C LYS A 52 0.53 11.06 -2.83
N HIS A 53 0.15 10.41 -1.73
CA HIS A 53 -1.05 9.60 -1.63
C HIS A 53 -2.00 10.23 -0.61
N HIS A 54 -3.29 10.16 -0.92
CA HIS A 54 -4.37 10.58 -0.04
C HIS A 54 -5.23 9.37 0.28
N PRO A 55 -5.83 9.30 1.48
CA PRO A 55 -6.72 8.19 1.78
C PRO A 55 -7.88 8.20 0.79
N ALA A 56 -8.27 7.01 0.32
CA ALA A 56 -9.43 6.83 -0.53
C ALA A 56 -10.64 7.59 0.03
N LEU A 57 -11.52 8.06 -0.86
CA LEU A 57 -12.73 8.83 -0.51
C LEU A 57 -12.46 10.24 0.08
N ALA A 58 -11.21 10.62 0.37
CA ALA A 58 -10.90 11.97 0.78
C ALA A 58 -10.72 12.90 -0.43
N ASP A 59 -11.15 14.15 -0.28
CA ASP A 59 -10.82 15.20 -1.23
C ASP A 59 -9.30 15.50 -1.17
N ALA A 60 -8.60 15.18 -2.25
CA ALA A 60 -7.16 15.40 -2.38
C ALA A 60 -6.76 16.88 -2.19
N ALA A 61 -7.63 17.82 -2.56
CA ALA A 61 -7.34 19.24 -2.46
C ALA A 61 -7.32 19.75 -1.00
N SER A 62 -8.04 19.08 -0.10
CA SER A 62 -8.22 19.52 1.30
C SER A 62 -7.71 18.54 2.35
N SER A 63 -7.33 17.32 1.94
CA SER A 63 -6.89 16.28 2.86
C SER A 63 -5.57 16.65 3.56
N LYS A 64 -5.62 16.67 4.89
CA LYS A 64 -4.44 16.85 5.77
C LYS A 64 -3.72 15.53 6.07
N ARG A 65 -4.19 14.42 5.51
CA ARG A 65 -3.73 13.05 5.80
C ARG A 65 -2.80 12.51 4.72
N THR A 66 -2.05 13.38 4.05
CA THR A 66 -1.16 12.99 2.96
C THR A 66 -0.03 12.08 3.44
N ARG A 67 0.17 10.97 2.74
CA ARG A 67 1.34 10.11 2.84
C ARG A 67 2.22 10.27 1.61
N TYR A 68 3.49 9.93 1.73
CA TYR A 68 4.49 10.02 0.68
C TYR A 68 5.13 8.67 0.45
N GLN A 69 5.40 8.34 -0.81
CA GLN A 69 6.06 7.10 -1.21
C GLN A 69 7.12 7.38 -2.27
N ILE A 70 8.14 6.53 -2.32
CA ILE A 70 9.13 6.52 -3.41
C ILE A 70 8.46 5.80 -4.59
N ARG A 71 8.42 6.46 -5.74
CA ARG A 71 7.67 5.98 -6.91
C ARG A 71 8.27 4.72 -7.52
N ASP A 72 9.59 4.63 -7.54
CA ASP A 72 10.31 3.54 -8.20
C ASP A 72 10.74 2.45 -7.19
N PRO A 73 10.29 1.20 -7.35
CA PRO A 73 10.66 0.10 -6.45
C PRO A 73 12.17 -0.18 -6.39
N VAL A 74 12.93 0.05 -7.47
CA VAL A 74 14.39 -0.11 -7.48
C VAL A 74 15.06 0.97 -6.65
N PHE A 75 14.59 2.22 -6.72
CA PHE A 75 15.06 3.29 -5.82
C PHE A 75 14.74 2.97 -4.37
N ARG A 76 13.50 2.54 -4.09
CA ARG A 76 13.08 2.15 -2.75
C ARG A 76 13.93 1.01 -2.20
N PHE A 77 14.24 0.00 -3.03
CA PHE A 77 15.12 -1.10 -2.68
C PHE A 77 16.55 -0.62 -2.37
N TYR A 78 17.11 0.24 -3.23
CA TYR A 78 18.45 0.79 -3.05
C TYR A 78 18.57 1.52 -1.70
N PHE A 79 17.64 2.41 -1.38
CA PHE A 79 17.67 3.16 -0.13
C PHE A 79 17.35 2.30 1.10
N ARG A 80 16.53 1.24 0.97
CA ARG A 80 16.23 0.34 2.09
C ARG A 80 17.38 -0.60 2.42
N TYR A 81 18.05 -1.16 1.41
CA TYR A 81 18.96 -2.29 1.60
C TYR A 81 20.41 -2.01 1.23
N LEU A 82 20.72 -1.05 0.36
CA LEU A 82 22.08 -0.90 -0.19
C LEU A 82 22.77 0.38 0.31
N TYR A 83 22.05 1.50 0.32
CA TYR A 83 22.59 2.80 0.67
C TYR A 83 23.18 2.81 2.08
N GLY A 84 24.46 3.18 2.21
CA GLY A 84 25.15 3.33 3.50
C GLY A 84 25.40 2.02 4.26
N ARG A 85 25.22 0.87 3.60
CA ARG A 85 25.33 -0.46 4.22
C ARG A 85 26.51 -1.28 3.71
N GLU A 86 27.44 -0.69 2.97
CA GLU A 86 28.57 -1.40 2.33
C GLU A 86 29.36 -2.26 3.33
N GLY A 87 29.65 -1.70 4.52
CA GLY A 87 30.37 -2.44 5.57
C GLY A 87 29.61 -3.64 6.13
N GLN A 88 28.27 -3.64 6.09
CA GLN A 88 27.47 -4.82 6.44
C GLN A 88 27.64 -5.88 5.35
N TYR A 89 27.53 -5.53 4.07
CA TYR A 89 27.74 -6.50 2.99
C TYR A 89 29.16 -7.10 2.99
N GLU A 90 30.18 -6.31 3.31
CA GLU A 90 31.55 -6.83 3.47
C GLU A 90 31.67 -7.84 4.62
N LEU A 91 30.96 -7.61 5.73
CA LEU A 91 30.97 -8.50 6.89
C LEU A 91 30.25 -9.82 6.64
N TYR A 92 29.06 -9.77 6.03
CA TYR A 92 28.23 -10.95 5.77
C TYR A 92 28.67 -11.74 4.53
N GLY A 93 29.37 -11.09 3.59
CA GLY A 93 29.90 -11.73 2.39
C GLY A 93 28.80 -12.40 1.57
N GLU A 94 29.00 -13.68 1.25
CA GLU A 94 28.07 -14.48 0.43
C GLU A 94 26.69 -14.66 1.08
N ASN A 95 26.57 -14.54 2.41
CA ASN A 95 25.30 -14.70 3.13
C ASN A 95 24.47 -13.41 3.19
N ALA A 96 24.98 -12.28 2.69
CA ALA A 96 24.34 -10.97 2.89
C ALA A 96 22.88 -10.93 2.41
N TYR A 97 22.55 -11.60 1.30
CA TYR A 97 21.15 -11.66 0.84
C TYR A 97 20.26 -12.42 1.83
N ALA A 98 20.66 -13.65 2.20
CA ALA A 98 19.87 -14.53 3.05
C ALA A 98 19.66 -13.96 4.46
N ASP A 99 20.65 -13.23 4.98
CA ASP A 99 20.62 -12.72 6.35
C ASP A 99 20.05 -11.30 6.45
N LEU A 100 20.22 -10.44 5.44
CA LEU A 100 19.85 -9.02 5.50
C LEU A 100 18.63 -8.64 4.67
N ILE A 101 18.34 -9.37 3.59
CA ILE A 101 17.30 -9.00 2.62
C ILE A 101 16.15 -9.98 2.65
N GLU A 102 16.41 -11.28 2.44
CA GLU A 102 15.40 -12.32 2.31
C GLU A 102 14.36 -12.34 3.45
N PRO A 103 14.72 -12.18 4.74
CA PRO A 103 13.76 -12.23 5.83
C PRO A 103 12.76 -11.06 5.80
N GLU A 104 13.20 -9.90 5.33
CA GLU A 104 12.44 -8.65 5.28
C GLU A 104 11.77 -8.43 3.91
N LEU A 105 12.09 -9.28 2.93
CA LEU A 105 11.63 -9.13 1.55
C LEU A 105 10.10 -9.18 1.43
N PRO A 106 9.36 -10.06 2.14
CA PRO A 106 7.89 -10.05 2.10
C PRO A 106 7.29 -8.69 2.46
N ASP A 107 7.80 -8.04 3.51
CA ASP A 107 7.34 -6.72 3.95
C ASP A 107 7.76 -5.61 2.98
N PHE A 108 8.90 -5.76 2.32
CA PHE A 108 9.30 -4.81 1.28
C PHE A 108 8.39 -4.87 0.06
N VAL A 109 8.01 -6.06 -0.40
CA VAL A 109 7.19 -6.22 -1.61
C VAL A 109 5.69 -6.06 -1.35
N SER A 110 5.24 -6.03 -0.09
CA SER A 110 3.81 -5.89 0.25
C SER A 110 3.18 -4.65 -0.39
N GLU A 111 3.88 -3.51 -0.35
CA GLU A 111 3.44 -2.25 -0.98
C GLU A 111 3.25 -2.39 -2.49
N THR A 112 4.12 -3.15 -3.17
CA THR A 112 3.99 -3.44 -4.60
C THR A 112 2.83 -4.41 -4.85
N PHE A 113 2.64 -5.41 -3.98
CA PHE A 113 1.53 -6.33 -4.07
C PHE A 113 0.17 -5.63 -3.89
N GLU A 114 0.05 -4.73 -2.91
CA GLU A 114 -1.12 -3.87 -2.71
C GLU A 114 -1.45 -3.07 -3.99
N SER A 115 -0.43 -2.45 -4.61
CA SER A 115 -0.61 -1.72 -5.87
C SER A 115 -1.06 -2.61 -7.04
N LEU A 116 -0.58 -3.85 -7.12
CA LEU A 116 -1.04 -4.82 -8.12
C LEU A 116 -2.50 -5.24 -7.85
N CYS A 117 -2.88 -5.40 -6.58
CA CYS A 117 -4.27 -5.65 -6.22
C CYS A 117 -5.17 -4.47 -6.65
N HIS A 118 -4.75 -3.22 -6.44
CA HIS A 118 -5.48 -2.05 -6.93
C HIS A 118 -5.71 -2.07 -8.45
N GLN A 119 -4.69 -2.50 -9.21
CA GLN A 119 -4.77 -2.63 -10.67
C GLN A 119 -5.66 -3.79 -11.12
N ALA A 120 -5.73 -4.87 -10.33
CA ALA A 120 -6.53 -6.05 -10.63
C ALA A 120 -8.02 -5.87 -10.32
N VAL A 121 -8.37 -5.10 -9.28
CA VAL A 121 -9.75 -4.90 -8.82
C VAL A 121 -10.75 -4.53 -9.93
N PRO A 122 -10.47 -3.61 -10.87
CA PRO A 122 -11.38 -3.31 -11.98
C PRO A 122 -11.75 -4.52 -12.85
N ALA A 123 -10.81 -5.46 -13.04
CA ALA A 123 -11.06 -6.68 -13.81
C ALA A 123 -11.74 -7.76 -12.97
N LEU A 124 -11.35 -7.91 -11.70
CA LEU A 124 -11.94 -8.89 -10.77
C LEU A 124 -13.39 -8.57 -10.39
N TYR A 125 -13.74 -7.28 -10.44
CA TYR A 125 -15.07 -6.75 -10.13
C TYR A 125 -15.69 -6.08 -11.37
N ALA A 126 -15.52 -6.68 -12.56
CA ALA A 126 -15.97 -6.10 -13.83
C ALA A 126 -17.50 -5.84 -13.91
N ASP A 127 -18.29 -6.49 -13.05
CA ASP A 127 -19.73 -6.24 -12.93
C ASP A 127 -20.05 -4.92 -12.19
N TYR A 128 -19.07 -4.31 -11.53
CA TYR A 128 -19.22 -3.03 -10.83
C TYR A 128 -18.57 -1.90 -11.61
N GLN A 129 -19.30 -0.79 -11.73
CA GLN A 129 -18.74 0.44 -12.29
C GLN A 129 -18.08 1.25 -11.16
N LEU A 130 -16.75 1.22 -11.09
CA LEU A 130 -15.98 1.98 -10.11
C LEU A 130 -16.07 3.49 -10.39
N THR A 131 -16.19 4.29 -9.33
CA THR A 131 -16.22 5.76 -9.39
C THR A 131 -14.89 6.41 -9.03
N GLN A 132 -13.98 5.67 -8.40
CA GLN A 132 -12.62 6.09 -8.09
C GLN A 132 -11.65 4.95 -8.38
N VAL A 133 -10.39 5.29 -8.64
CA VAL A 133 -9.31 4.31 -8.73
C VAL A 133 -9.16 3.64 -7.35
N PRO A 134 -9.10 2.29 -7.28
CA PRO A 134 -8.85 1.59 -6.03
C PRO A 134 -7.58 2.11 -5.34
N SER A 135 -7.67 2.38 -4.05
CA SER A 135 -6.54 2.89 -3.27
C SER A 135 -6.73 2.62 -1.77
N GLN A 136 -5.70 2.88 -0.99
CA GLN A 136 -5.73 2.67 0.46
C GLN A 136 -6.56 3.73 1.17
N TRP A 137 -7.27 3.34 2.22
CA TRP A 137 -7.89 4.25 3.17
C TRP A 137 -7.15 4.22 4.50
N TRP A 138 -7.00 5.38 5.17
CA TRP A 138 -6.47 5.43 6.54
C TRP A 138 -7.07 6.56 7.37
N TYR A 139 -7.38 6.26 8.62
CA TYR A 139 -7.85 7.24 9.59
C TYR A 139 -7.67 6.75 11.03
N LYS A 140 -7.16 7.62 11.92
CA LYS A 140 -7.05 7.35 13.37
C LYS A 140 -6.41 6.00 13.73
N GLY A 141 -5.38 5.59 12.99
CA GLY A 141 -4.65 4.34 13.23
C GLY A 141 -5.27 3.11 12.58
N ARG A 142 -6.37 3.26 11.85
CA ARG A 142 -6.98 2.22 11.01
C ARG A 142 -6.53 2.38 9.56
N GLU A 143 -6.42 1.27 8.85
CA GLU A 143 -5.99 1.21 7.46
C GLU A 143 -6.74 0.10 6.73
N VAL A 144 -7.19 0.37 5.51
CA VAL A 144 -7.79 -0.63 4.62
C VAL A 144 -7.00 -0.59 3.33
N ASP A 145 -6.41 -1.71 2.94
CA ASP A 145 -5.47 -1.77 1.82
C ASP A 145 -6.12 -1.42 0.48
N VAL A 146 -7.37 -1.85 0.28
CA VAL A 146 -8.12 -1.63 -0.95
C VAL A 146 -9.47 -1.02 -0.61
N VAL A 147 -9.75 0.16 -1.14
CA VAL A 147 -11.08 0.79 -1.12
C VAL A 147 -11.43 1.26 -2.52
N ALA A 148 -12.54 0.77 -3.05
CA ALA A 148 -13.05 1.10 -4.37
C ALA A 148 -14.57 1.35 -4.33
N PRO A 149 -15.01 2.62 -4.31
CA PRO A 149 -16.43 2.95 -4.37
C PRO A 149 -16.99 2.69 -5.77
N THR A 150 -18.22 2.18 -5.82
CA THR A 150 -18.97 1.98 -7.06
C THR A 150 -19.95 3.13 -7.30
N ASP A 151 -20.60 3.17 -8.47
CA ASP A 151 -21.67 4.12 -8.77
C ASP A 151 -23.02 3.71 -8.15
N GLU A 152 -23.13 2.45 -7.74
CA GLU A 152 -24.22 1.89 -6.94
C GLU A 152 -24.00 2.11 -5.43
N SER A 153 -24.67 1.32 -4.58
CA SER A 153 -24.55 1.38 -3.12
C SER A 153 -23.35 0.63 -2.56
N THR A 154 -22.53 -0.02 -3.40
CA THR A 154 -21.50 -0.95 -2.93
C THR A 154 -20.15 -0.28 -2.79
N LEU A 155 -19.49 -0.50 -1.65
CA LEU A 155 -18.08 -0.23 -1.43
C LEU A 155 -17.31 -1.55 -1.44
N ILE A 156 -16.39 -1.72 -2.39
CA ILE A 156 -15.45 -2.84 -2.35
C ILE A 156 -14.33 -2.45 -1.39
N ALA A 157 -14.14 -3.25 -0.35
CA ALA A 157 -13.09 -3.08 0.64
C ALA A 157 -12.24 -4.35 0.69
N GLY A 158 -10.93 -4.23 0.89
CA GLY A 158 -10.07 -5.40 0.87
C GLY A 158 -8.77 -5.25 1.62
N GLU A 159 -8.20 -6.41 1.93
CA GLU A 159 -6.93 -6.58 2.63
C GLU A 159 -5.97 -7.41 1.76
N ALA A 160 -4.71 -6.99 1.65
CA ALA A 160 -3.71 -7.68 0.85
C ALA A 160 -2.53 -8.16 1.71
N LYS A 161 -2.29 -9.48 1.75
CA LYS A 161 -1.17 -10.06 2.48
C LYS A 161 -0.20 -10.81 1.57
N PHE A 162 1.01 -10.25 1.44
CA PHE A 162 2.15 -10.90 0.82
C PHE A 162 3.03 -11.60 1.85
N THR A 163 2.48 -12.58 2.58
CA THR A 163 3.23 -13.34 3.60
C THR A 163 3.37 -14.80 3.21
N ASN A 164 4.17 -15.56 3.97
CA ASN A 164 4.31 -17.02 3.82
C ASN A 164 3.23 -17.80 4.58
N THR A 165 2.23 -17.12 5.16
CA THR A 165 1.16 -17.74 5.94
C THR A 165 -0.19 -17.52 5.27
N PRO A 166 -1.07 -18.53 5.17
CA PRO A 166 -2.41 -18.35 4.65
C PRO A 166 -3.23 -17.36 5.48
N LEU A 167 -4.05 -16.55 4.79
CA LEU A 167 -4.96 -15.58 5.41
C LEU A 167 -6.04 -16.29 6.24
N GLY A 168 -6.27 -15.79 7.45
CA GLY A 168 -7.27 -16.35 8.37
C GLY A 168 -8.51 -15.47 8.51
N TYR A 169 -9.50 -16.00 9.24
CA TYR A 169 -10.73 -15.28 9.56
C TYR A 169 -10.47 -14.04 10.42
N ASP A 170 -9.40 -14.05 11.22
CA ASP A 170 -8.94 -12.88 11.99
C ASP A 170 -8.75 -11.65 11.11
N VAL A 171 -8.16 -11.82 9.92
CA VAL A 171 -7.94 -10.72 8.99
C VAL A 171 -9.24 -10.21 8.37
N LEU A 172 -10.19 -11.11 8.07
CA LEU A 172 -11.52 -10.71 7.61
C LEU A 172 -12.24 -9.88 8.67
N ALA A 173 -12.22 -10.35 9.92
CA ALA A 173 -12.88 -9.66 11.03
C ALA A 173 -12.29 -8.28 11.30
N ASP A 174 -10.96 -8.14 11.23
CA ASP A 174 -10.28 -6.86 11.37
C ASP A 174 -10.65 -5.90 10.22
N LEU A 175 -10.70 -6.39 8.98
CA LEU A 175 -11.15 -5.63 7.81
C LEU A 175 -12.61 -5.15 7.98
N GLU A 176 -13.51 -5.99 8.43
CA GLU A 176 -14.92 -5.63 8.69
C GLU A 176 -15.02 -4.53 9.77
N ASP A 177 -14.25 -4.64 10.85
CA ASP A 177 -14.19 -3.61 11.90
C ASP A 177 -13.68 -2.28 11.32
N ASP A 178 -12.58 -2.29 10.56
CA ASP A 178 -12.02 -1.09 9.96
C ASP A 178 -12.97 -0.42 8.95
N VAL A 179 -13.65 -1.21 8.12
CA VAL A 179 -14.64 -0.74 7.15
C VAL A 179 -15.84 -0.07 7.83
N SER A 180 -16.25 -0.54 9.02
CA SER A 180 -17.32 0.08 9.81
C SER A 180 -17.03 1.54 10.23
N HIS A 181 -15.76 1.95 10.16
CA HIS A 181 -15.31 3.31 10.47
C HIS A 181 -15.13 4.21 9.24
N ILE A 182 -15.37 3.69 8.04
CA ILE A 182 -15.33 4.47 6.81
C ILE A 182 -16.62 5.28 6.69
N ASP A 183 -16.49 6.60 6.78
CA ASP A 183 -17.59 7.55 6.52
C ASP A 183 -17.76 7.74 5.01
N TRP A 184 -18.48 6.81 4.39
CA TRP A 184 -18.84 6.83 2.98
C TRP A 184 -20.36 6.76 2.82
N THR A 185 -20.89 7.51 1.85
CA THR A 185 -22.31 7.45 1.49
C THR A 185 -22.43 7.29 -0.01
N PRO A 186 -23.23 6.31 -0.49
CA PRO A 186 -23.53 6.17 -1.90
C PRO A 186 -24.07 7.47 -2.51
N THR A 187 -23.74 7.74 -3.77
CA THR A 187 -24.20 8.96 -4.47
C THR A 187 -25.73 9.07 -4.50
N GLY A 188 -26.44 7.93 -4.52
CA GLY A 188 -27.89 7.87 -4.48
C GLY A 188 -28.54 8.04 -3.10
N GLY A 189 -27.75 8.14 -2.02
CA GLY A 189 -28.24 8.27 -0.65
C GLY A 189 -28.87 6.99 -0.08
N SER A 190 -28.70 5.84 -0.74
CA SER A 190 -29.06 4.53 -0.22
C SER A 190 -28.15 4.11 0.93
N GLU A 191 -28.56 3.08 1.68
CA GLU A 191 -27.69 2.44 2.67
C GLU A 191 -26.52 1.76 1.95
N PRO A 192 -25.27 1.95 2.43
CA PRO A 192 -24.11 1.33 1.83
C PRO A 192 -24.15 -0.20 2.00
N THR A 193 -23.78 -0.90 0.94
CA THR A 193 -23.47 -2.33 0.92
C THR A 193 -21.97 -2.51 0.75
N TYR A 194 -21.44 -3.68 1.11
CA TYR A 194 -20.00 -3.94 1.12
C TYR A 194 -19.68 -5.24 0.41
N GLU A 195 -18.56 -5.26 -0.30
CA GLU A 195 -17.91 -6.47 -0.80
C GLU A 195 -16.52 -6.55 -0.17
N PHE A 196 -16.17 -7.68 0.41
CA PHE A 196 -14.90 -7.91 1.09
C PHE A 196 -13.97 -8.75 0.21
N ALA A 197 -12.85 -8.17 -0.20
CA ALA A 197 -11.83 -8.81 -1.02
C ALA A 197 -10.61 -9.17 -0.17
N LEU A 198 -10.25 -10.45 -0.09
CA LEU A 198 -9.01 -10.88 0.55
C LEU A 198 -8.01 -11.34 -0.50
N PHE A 199 -6.87 -10.66 -0.55
CA PHE A 199 -5.77 -10.98 -1.48
C PHE A 199 -4.64 -11.67 -0.73
N SER A 200 -4.27 -12.88 -1.15
CA SER A 200 -3.24 -13.65 -0.47
C SER A 200 -2.20 -14.23 -1.41
N ARG A 201 -0.91 -14.03 -1.08
CA ARG A 201 0.18 -14.77 -1.71
C ARG A 201 0.12 -16.27 -1.40
N SER A 202 -0.22 -16.63 -0.15
CA SER A 202 -0.07 -17.99 0.38
C SER A 202 -1.41 -18.71 0.58
N GLY A 203 -2.46 -18.24 -0.10
CA GLY A 203 -3.81 -18.79 0.00
C GLY A 203 -4.49 -18.50 1.35
N PHE A 204 -5.47 -19.33 1.69
CA PHE A 204 -6.44 -19.05 2.75
C PHE A 204 -6.53 -20.21 3.74
N LYS A 205 -6.85 -19.91 5.00
CA LYS A 205 -7.21 -20.94 5.98
C LYS A 205 -8.65 -21.36 5.75
N ARG A 206 -8.93 -22.64 6.00
CA ARG A 206 -10.26 -23.24 5.91
C ARG A 206 -11.39 -22.39 6.52
N SER A 207 -11.14 -21.73 7.64
CA SER A 207 -12.15 -20.89 8.31
C SER A 207 -12.65 -19.72 7.46
N VAL A 208 -11.81 -19.14 6.60
CA VAL A 208 -12.21 -18.03 5.73
C VAL A 208 -12.74 -18.52 4.38
N GLU A 209 -12.26 -19.67 3.92
CA GLU A 209 -12.85 -20.38 2.78
C GLU A 209 -14.31 -20.78 3.08
N GLU A 210 -14.58 -21.38 4.24
CA GLU A 210 -15.94 -21.72 4.67
C GLU A 210 -16.83 -20.47 4.81
N ALA A 211 -16.28 -19.34 5.26
CA ALA A 211 -17.02 -18.09 5.33
C ALA A 211 -17.39 -17.56 3.93
N ALA A 212 -16.46 -17.63 2.96
CA ALA A 212 -16.71 -17.23 1.58
C ALA A 212 -17.67 -18.18 0.85
N ASP A 213 -17.73 -19.46 1.22
CA ASP A 213 -18.74 -20.40 0.70
C ASP A 213 -20.15 -20.09 1.22
N GLU A 214 -20.27 -19.50 2.42
CA GLU A 214 -21.55 -19.18 3.07
C GLU A 214 -22.06 -17.76 2.78
N ARG A 215 -21.20 -16.89 2.26
CA ARG A 215 -21.46 -15.45 2.10
C ARG A 215 -21.07 -14.97 0.70
N ASP A 216 -22.05 -14.42 -0.01
CA ASP A 216 -21.85 -13.88 -1.36
C ASP A 216 -21.04 -12.56 -1.39
N ASP A 217 -20.86 -11.90 -0.24
CA ASP A 217 -20.15 -10.63 -0.12
C ASP A 217 -18.64 -10.78 0.17
N ILE A 218 -18.11 -12.01 0.20
CA ILE A 218 -16.68 -12.28 0.41
C ILE A 218 -16.08 -12.90 -0.86
N ARG A 219 -14.96 -12.36 -1.32
CA ARG A 219 -14.17 -12.93 -2.42
C ARG A 219 -12.73 -13.13 -2.02
N LEU A 220 -12.19 -14.28 -2.38
CA LEU A 220 -10.83 -14.70 -2.09
C LEU A 220 -10.05 -14.71 -3.40
N PHE A 221 -8.92 -14.00 -3.46
CA PHE A 221 -8.05 -13.94 -4.63
C PHE A 221 -6.63 -14.34 -4.26
N ASP A 222 -6.12 -15.38 -4.90
CA ASP A 222 -4.72 -15.77 -4.74
C ASP A 222 -3.82 -15.02 -5.75
N LEU A 223 -2.51 -15.26 -5.65
CA LEU A 223 -1.54 -14.61 -6.55
C LEU A 223 -1.81 -14.93 -8.03
N SER A 224 -2.29 -16.13 -8.34
CA SER A 224 -2.56 -16.55 -9.71
C SER A 224 -3.76 -15.83 -10.30
N ASP A 225 -4.79 -15.56 -9.50
CA ASP A 225 -5.93 -14.73 -9.92
C ASP A 225 -5.47 -13.33 -10.33
N ILE A 226 -4.64 -12.70 -9.50
CA ILE A 226 -4.10 -11.35 -9.72
C ILE A 226 -3.22 -11.30 -10.97
N VAL A 227 -2.30 -12.25 -11.12
CA VAL A 227 -1.42 -12.31 -12.30
C VAL A 227 -2.23 -12.54 -13.57
N ALA A 228 -3.21 -13.45 -13.54
CA ALA A 228 -4.01 -13.78 -14.71
C ALA A 228 -4.76 -12.56 -15.26
N VAL A 229 -5.41 -11.76 -14.40
CA VAL A 229 -6.13 -10.57 -14.86
C VAL A 229 -5.21 -9.47 -15.38
N LEU A 230 -4.06 -9.25 -14.72
CA LEU A 230 -3.11 -8.22 -15.15
C LEU A 230 -2.45 -8.58 -16.50
N GLU A 231 -2.03 -9.83 -16.70
CA GLU A 231 -1.47 -10.27 -17.98
C GLU A 231 -2.50 -10.24 -19.12
N SER A 232 -3.79 -10.46 -18.80
CA SER A 232 -4.88 -10.36 -19.79
C SER A 232 -5.25 -8.92 -20.15
N SER A 233 -4.97 -7.95 -19.29
CA SER A 233 -5.28 -6.53 -19.49
C SER A 233 -4.22 -5.80 -20.32
N ASP A 234 -3.01 -6.36 -20.42
CA ASP A 234 -1.90 -5.85 -21.22
C ASP A 234 -1.93 -6.27 -22.71
N GLN A 235 -2.95 -7.05 -23.13
CA GLN A 235 -3.17 -7.50 -24.51
C GLN A 235 -4.29 -6.73 -25.21
#